data_AF-A0A2T3HTE4-F1
#
_entry.id   AF-A0A2T3HTE4-F1
#
_cell.length_a   1.000
_cell.length_b   1.000
_cell.length_c   1.000
_cell.angle_alpha   90.00
_cell.angle_beta   90.00
_cell.angle_gamma   90.00
#
_symmetry.space_group_name_H-M   'P 1'
#
loop_
_entity.id
_entity.type
_entity.pdbx_description
1 polymer ?
#
loop_
_entity_poly.entity_id
_entity_poly.type
_entity_poly.pdbx_seq_one_letter_code
_entity_poly.pdbx_strand_id
1 'polypeptide(L)'
;MGCCDVPGLMTVETALNNIMTQVSPLTTITTVALADAMGMVLAEDILSPINVPPFANSAMDGYALRAADLELTNTLTMVGKSFAGIPFTGTCEAGQCVRIMTGAEIPVGADVVIMQEETQVEGNNIQFNIKPKANDNIRPIGDDVHCGETVLVKGTRLTAREMPLLASLGIATFAVYRRPKVAFFSTGDELRPVGETLAAGQIYDSNRYGIKALLEKFGCDVLDLGIIPDCPEKLRQAFLTASTDADVVITSGGVSVGEADYTKDILDQEGQIGFWKIAMKPGKPFAFGTINNAWFCGLPGNPVSAMLTLYQLVQPMLAKLAGHSQYQPPVRLQAKATSMFKKRPGRTDFQRGIYSINCDGQFEVATTGNQGSGAFSSMHHANCFVVLEQDRGRVEAGELVTIEMFNHTMY
;
A
#
# COMPACT_ATOMS: atom_id res chain seq x y z
N MET A 1 -41.00 -3.87 16.62
CA MET A 1 -40.07 -4.73 15.88
C MET A 1 -40.10 -4.30 14.43
N GLY A 2 -39.03 -3.68 13.94
CA GLY A 2 -38.92 -3.24 12.54
C GLY A 2 -38.44 -4.40 11.66
N CYS A 3 -38.88 -4.43 10.41
CA CYS A 3 -38.66 -5.45 9.36
C CYS A 3 -37.18 -5.71 8.96
N CYS A 4 -36.18 -5.38 9.79
CA CYS A 4 -34.77 -5.40 9.41
C CYS A 4 -33.83 -6.21 10.31
N ASP A 5 -34.31 -6.75 11.43
CA ASP A 5 -33.49 -7.55 12.33
C ASP A 5 -33.77 -9.04 12.10
N VAL A 6 -33.08 -9.63 11.12
CA VAL A 6 -33.15 -11.06 10.82
C VAL A 6 -31.97 -11.76 11.52
N PRO A 7 -32.18 -12.81 12.35
CA PRO A 7 -31.10 -13.66 12.82
C PRO A 7 -30.36 -14.29 11.63
N GLY A 8 -29.02 -14.26 11.61
CA GLY A 8 -28.22 -14.97 10.59
C GLY A 8 -27.49 -14.11 9.53
N LEU A 9 -27.10 -12.87 9.84
CA LEU A 9 -26.16 -12.12 9.01
C LEU A 9 -24.72 -12.63 9.24
N MET A 10 -23.93 -12.73 8.18
CA MET A 10 -22.51 -13.09 8.26
C MET A 10 -21.70 -11.87 8.70
N THR A 11 -20.79 -11.99 9.67
CA THR A 11 -19.94 -10.85 10.07
C THR A 11 -18.95 -10.49 8.96
N VAL A 12 -18.40 -9.26 9.02
CA VAL A 12 -17.38 -8.81 8.05
C VAL A 12 -16.14 -9.70 8.13
N GLU A 13 -15.74 -10.06 9.34
CA GLU A 13 -14.59 -10.92 9.62
C GLU A 13 -14.80 -12.33 9.07
N THR A 14 -16.00 -12.92 9.22
CA THR A 14 -16.31 -14.24 8.65
C THR A 14 -16.32 -14.18 7.13
N ALA A 15 -16.88 -13.13 6.52
CA ALA A 15 -16.87 -12.96 5.07
C ALA A 15 -15.43 -12.87 4.53
N LEU A 16 -14.59 -12.05 5.16
CA LEU A 16 -13.17 -11.93 4.81
C LEU A 16 -12.43 -13.27 4.95
N ASN A 17 -12.61 -13.98 6.07
CA ASN A 17 -11.97 -15.26 6.27
C ASN A 17 -12.38 -16.27 5.19
N ASN A 18 -13.67 -16.33 4.83
CA ASN A 18 -14.15 -17.21 3.77
C ASN A 18 -13.58 -16.88 2.39
N ILE A 19 -13.41 -15.60 2.07
CA ILE A 19 -12.74 -15.17 0.83
C ILE A 19 -11.27 -15.61 0.87
N MET A 20 -10.59 -15.30 1.96
CA MET A 20 -9.16 -15.54 2.12
C MET A 20 -8.80 -17.01 2.22
N THR A 21 -9.70 -17.92 2.61
CA THR A 21 -9.43 -19.37 2.57
C THR A 21 -9.55 -19.96 1.16
N GLN A 22 -10.36 -19.35 0.29
CA GLN A 22 -10.62 -19.85 -1.06
C GLN A 22 -9.63 -19.29 -2.09
N VAL A 23 -9.27 -18.01 -1.98
CA VAL A 23 -8.40 -17.35 -2.97
C VAL A 23 -6.94 -17.77 -2.80
N SER A 24 -6.31 -18.14 -3.91
CA SER A 24 -4.87 -18.45 -3.99
C SER A 24 -4.14 -17.40 -4.84
N PRO A 25 -2.87 -17.10 -4.54
CA PRO A 25 -2.07 -16.20 -5.37
C PRO A 25 -1.94 -16.67 -6.82
N LEU A 26 -1.82 -15.72 -7.73
CA LEU A 26 -1.40 -15.99 -9.10
C LEU A 26 0.01 -16.57 -9.11
N THR A 27 0.26 -17.47 -10.06
CA THR A 27 1.55 -18.16 -10.21
C THR A 27 2.35 -17.69 -11.41
N THR A 28 1.78 -16.85 -12.27
CA THR A 28 2.47 -16.30 -13.44
C THR A 28 3.51 -15.27 -13.00
N ILE A 29 4.76 -15.51 -13.37
CA ILE A 29 5.91 -14.67 -13.05
C ILE A 29 6.40 -14.00 -14.34
N THR A 30 6.78 -12.74 -14.23
CA THR A 30 7.40 -11.96 -15.31
C THR A 30 8.63 -11.24 -14.78
N THR A 31 9.66 -11.10 -15.61
CA THR A 31 10.80 -10.23 -15.29
C THR A 31 10.48 -8.82 -15.77
N VAL A 32 10.66 -7.83 -14.90
CA VAL A 32 10.42 -6.42 -15.20
C VAL A 32 11.67 -5.59 -14.93
N ALA A 33 11.79 -4.46 -15.63
CA ALA A 33 12.78 -3.45 -15.30
C ALA A 33 12.36 -2.70 -14.03
N LEU A 34 13.34 -2.21 -13.26
CA LEU A 34 13.10 -1.45 -12.04
C LEU A 34 12.13 -0.28 -12.28
N ALA A 35 12.26 0.43 -13.40
CA ALA A 35 11.40 1.57 -13.76
C ALA A 35 9.90 1.21 -13.87
N ASP A 36 9.59 -0.03 -14.22
CA ASP A 36 8.21 -0.51 -14.45
C ASP A 36 7.64 -1.30 -13.26
N ALA A 37 8.43 -1.47 -12.19
CA ALA A 37 8.13 -2.38 -11.09
C ALA A 37 7.25 -1.78 -9.98
N MET A 38 6.97 -0.46 -10.01
CA MET A 38 6.21 0.21 -8.96
C MET A 38 4.83 -0.44 -8.76
N GLY A 39 4.53 -0.80 -7.51
CA GLY A 39 3.28 -1.43 -7.10
C GLY A 39 3.17 -2.93 -7.44
N MET A 40 4.16 -3.53 -8.12
CA MET A 40 4.22 -4.97 -8.38
C MET A 40 4.72 -5.73 -7.14
N VAL A 41 4.55 -7.05 -7.14
CA VAL A 41 4.89 -7.92 -6.00
C VAL A 41 6.02 -8.86 -6.39
N LEU A 42 7.08 -8.93 -5.58
CA LEU A 42 8.23 -9.80 -5.82
C LEU A 42 7.84 -11.28 -5.82
N ALA A 43 8.35 -12.03 -6.81
CA ALA A 43 8.13 -13.46 -6.93
C ALA A 43 9.23 -14.32 -6.26
N GLU A 44 10.34 -13.69 -5.89
CA GLU A 44 11.51 -14.28 -5.25
C GLU A 44 12.13 -13.32 -4.23
N ASP A 45 12.96 -13.85 -3.34
CA ASP A 45 13.79 -13.04 -2.45
C ASP A 45 14.86 -12.31 -3.27
N ILE A 46 15.14 -11.06 -2.90
CA ILE A 46 16.23 -10.29 -3.47
C ILE A 46 17.39 -10.33 -2.50
N LEU A 47 18.50 -10.91 -2.96
CA LEU A 47 19.77 -10.92 -2.24
C LEU A 47 20.63 -9.75 -2.70
N SER A 48 21.35 -9.13 -1.77
CA SER A 48 22.31 -8.08 -2.12
C SER A 48 23.50 -8.67 -2.88
N PRO A 49 23.85 -8.16 -4.07
CA PRO A 49 25.03 -8.61 -4.81
C PRO A 49 26.33 -7.98 -4.28
N ILE A 50 26.24 -7.00 -3.38
CA ILE A 50 27.37 -6.21 -2.88
C ILE A 50 27.23 -5.94 -1.38
N ASN A 51 28.31 -5.48 -0.76
CA ASN A 51 28.22 -4.82 0.54
C ASN A 51 27.76 -3.37 0.35
N VAL A 52 27.03 -2.83 1.32
CA VAL A 52 26.68 -1.40 1.40
C VAL A 52 27.18 -0.87 2.74
N PRO A 53 28.18 0.04 2.76
CA PRO A 53 28.97 0.49 1.61
C PRO A 53 29.88 -0.63 1.05
N PRO A 54 30.28 -0.57 -0.23
CA PRO A 54 31.11 -1.61 -0.87
C PRO A 54 32.59 -1.57 -0.44
N PHE A 55 33.00 -0.50 0.24
CA PHE A 55 34.32 -0.30 0.82
C PHE A 55 34.17 0.53 2.09
N ALA A 56 35.16 0.45 3.00
CA ALA A 56 35.20 1.32 4.16
C ALA A 56 35.34 2.77 3.70
N ASN A 57 34.49 3.67 4.21
CA ASN A 57 34.49 5.07 3.79
C ASN A 57 34.39 6.03 4.98
N SER A 58 34.74 7.28 4.71
CA SER A 58 34.70 8.33 5.71
C SER A 58 33.27 8.78 6.02
N ALA A 59 32.94 8.89 7.31
CA ALA A 59 31.67 9.43 7.76
C ALA A 59 31.59 10.96 7.74
N MET A 60 32.74 11.66 7.65
CA MET A 60 32.88 13.10 7.85
C MET A 60 33.91 13.70 6.88
N ASP A 61 33.80 15.01 6.61
CA ASP A 61 34.88 15.72 5.91
C ASP A 61 36.03 15.98 6.89
N GLY A 62 37.22 15.48 6.58
CA GLY A 62 38.31 15.50 7.54
C GLY A 62 39.66 15.07 6.99
N TYR A 63 40.44 14.41 7.83
CA TYR A 63 41.71 13.80 7.47
C TYR A 63 41.72 12.35 7.94
N ALA A 64 42.03 11.45 7.02
CA ALA A 64 42.32 10.06 7.31
C ALA A 64 43.79 9.93 7.74
N LEU A 65 44.04 9.23 8.84
CA LEU A 65 45.36 9.08 9.44
C LEU A 65 45.44 7.76 10.22
N ARG A 66 46.60 7.52 10.83
CA ARG A 66 46.80 6.49 11.84
C ARG A 66 46.61 7.08 13.23
N ALA A 67 45.71 6.52 14.04
CA ALA A 67 45.47 6.99 15.40
C ALA A 67 46.76 6.95 16.25
N ALA A 68 47.61 5.94 16.03
CA ALA A 68 48.87 5.77 16.73
C ALA A 68 49.88 6.91 16.51
N ASP A 69 49.82 7.61 15.37
CA ASP A 69 50.77 8.71 15.09
C ASP A 69 50.53 9.91 16.02
N LEU A 70 49.28 10.09 16.48
CA LEU A 70 48.91 11.15 17.42
C LEU A 70 49.38 10.90 18.86
N GLU A 71 49.94 9.72 19.16
CA GLU A 71 50.67 9.51 20.42
C GLU A 71 52.08 10.09 20.40
N LEU A 72 52.65 10.30 19.21
CA LEU A 72 54.01 10.79 19.02
C LEU A 72 54.06 12.28 18.69
N THR A 73 53.08 12.79 17.94
CA THR A 73 53.03 14.18 17.46
C THR A 73 51.58 14.62 17.23
N ASN A 74 51.27 15.90 17.44
CA ASN A 74 49.96 16.44 17.10
C ASN A 74 49.89 16.99 15.67
N THR A 75 51.00 16.94 14.91
CA THR A 75 51.09 17.48 13.56
C THR A 75 51.54 16.40 12.59
N LEU A 76 50.79 16.21 11.50
CA LEU A 76 51.07 15.24 10.44
C LEU A 76 51.18 15.95 9.08
N THR A 77 51.91 15.33 8.14
CA THR A 77 52.03 15.85 6.78
C THR A 77 50.90 15.35 5.90
N MET A 78 50.13 16.24 5.29
CA MET A 78 49.14 15.93 4.28
C MET A 78 49.84 15.50 2.98
N VAL A 79 49.66 14.24 2.58
CA VAL A 79 50.33 13.65 1.41
C VAL A 79 49.43 13.48 0.19
N GLY A 80 48.13 13.73 0.34
CA GLY A 80 47.18 13.56 -0.74
C GLY A 80 45.75 13.92 -0.33
N LYS A 81 44.84 13.63 -1.26
CA LYS A 81 43.40 13.81 -1.07
C LYS A 81 42.66 12.57 -1.57
N SER A 82 41.61 12.16 -0.87
CA SER A 82 40.67 11.10 -1.27
C SER A 82 39.27 11.71 -1.35
N PHE A 83 38.64 11.61 -2.52
CA PHE A 83 37.29 12.12 -2.78
C PHE A 83 36.35 10.97 -3.17
N ALA A 84 35.04 11.17 -3.02
CA ALA A 84 34.06 10.20 -3.52
C ALA A 84 34.26 9.97 -5.03
N GLY A 85 34.44 8.71 -5.43
CA GLY A 85 34.72 8.33 -6.81
C GLY A 85 36.16 8.55 -7.29
N ILE A 86 37.02 9.21 -6.51
CA ILE A 86 38.45 9.44 -6.84
C ILE A 86 39.27 9.14 -5.58
N PRO A 87 39.52 7.84 -5.28
CA PRO A 87 40.24 7.44 -4.08
C PRO A 87 41.73 7.83 -4.17
N PHE A 88 42.34 8.06 -3.02
CA PHE A 88 43.80 8.18 -2.94
C PHE A 88 44.44 6.81 -3.19
N THR A 89 45.32 6.72 -4.20
CA THR A 89 45.91 5.44 -4.64
C THR A 89 47.20 5.07 -3.91
N GLY A 90 47.73 5.95 -3.06
CA GLY A 90 48.91 5.68 -2.24
C GLY A 90 48.55 5.06 -0.87
N THR A 91 49.58 4.79 -0.07
CA THR A 91 49.43 4.39 1.33
C THR A 91 49.63 5.60 2.24
N CYS A 92 48.80 5.72 3.27
CA CYS A 92 49.02 6.67 4.36
C CYS A 92 50.08 6.10 5.31
N GLU A 93 51.33 6.54 5.16
CA GLU A 93 52.44 6.08 5.99
C GLU A 93 52.45 6.74 7.37
N ALA A 94 53.33 6.28 8.27
CA ALA A 94 53.50 6.90 9.59
C ALA A 94 53.88 8.39 9.47
N GLY A 95 53.26 9.24 10.28
CA GLY A 95 53.48 10.69 10.29
C GLY A 95 52.73 11.43 9.18
N GLN A 96 51.87 10.74 8.42
CA GLN A 96 51.12 11.29 7.29
C GLN A 96 49.62 11.33 7.57
N CYS A 97 48.93 12.20 6.84
CA CYS A 97 47.48 12.18 6.74
C CYS A 97 47.03 12.43 5.30
N VAL A 98 45.80 12.04 4.99
CA VAL A 98 45.17 12.24 3.69
C VAL A 98 43.91 13.06 3.91
N ARG A 99 43.78 14.20 3.22
CA ARG A 99 42.53 14.96 3.23
C ARG A 99 41.43 14.08 2.64
N ILE A 100 40.34 13.88 3.36
CA ILE A 100 39.27 12.99 2.94
C ILE A 100 37.92 13.70 3.04
N MET A 101 37.03 13.42 2.11
CA MET A 101 35.64 13.88 2.15
C MET A 101 34.70 12.74 2.50
N THR A 102 33.51 13.08 2.98
CA THR A 102 32.44 12.15 3.34
C THR A 102 32.13 11.21 2.18
N GLY A 103 32.04 9.91 2.46
CA GLY A 103 31.79 8.85 1.48
C GLY A 103 33.01 8.44 0.65
N ALA A 104 34.15 9.12 0.77
CA ALA A 104 35.39 8.70 0.11
C ALA A 104 35.98 7.46 0.79
N GLU A 105 36.59 6.58 -0.02
CA GLU A 105 37.24 5.36 0.45
C GLU A 105 38.40 5.69 1.40
N ILE A 106 38.49 4.94 2.50
CA ILE A 106 39.56 5.07 3.48
C ILE A 106 40.89 4.63 2.83
N PRO A 107 41.92 5.49 2.80
CA PRO A 107 43.24 5.15 2.29
C PRO A 107 43.85 3.96 3.01
N VAL A 108 44.59 3.12 2.28
CA VAL A 108 45.37 2.04 2.88
C VAL A 108 46.32 2.64 3.93
N GLY A 109 46.37 2.01 5.10
CA GLY A 109 47.22 2.44 6.21
C GLY A 109 46.55 3.43 7.16
N ALA A 110 45.45 4.08 6.80
CA ALA A 110 44.66 4.88 7.74
C ALA A 110 43.66 4.00 8.51
N ASP A 111 43.46 4.29 9.79
CA ASP A 111 42.53 3.57 10.67
C ASP A 111 41.55 4.50 11.39
N VAL A 112 41.61 5.81 11.14
CA VAL A 112 40.71 6.79 11.76
C VAL A 112 40.51 8.02 10.87
N VAL A 113 39.37 8.70 11.01
CA VAL A 113 39.14 10.03 10.41
C VAL A 113 38.86 11.05 11.51
N ILE A 114 39.56 12.19 11.46
CA ILE A 114 39.28 13.36 12.30
C ILE A 114 38.64 14.46 11.46
N MET A 115 37.53 15.02 11.94
CA MET A 115 36.80 16.11 11.28
C MET A 115 37.70 17.34 11.11
N GLN A 116 37.57 18.07 10.01
CA GLN A 116 38.38 19.26 9.73
C GLN A 116 38.24 20.35 10.80
N GLU A 117 37.09 20.42 11.48
CA GLU A 117 36.79 21.37 12.55
C GLU A 117 37.72 21.17 13.76
N GLU A 118 38.28 19.97 13.91
CA GLU A 118 39.22 19.58 14.97
C GLU A 118 40.68 19.73 14.53
N THR A 119 40.95 20.52 13.47
CA THR A 119 42.28 20.70 12.91
C THR A 119 42.66 22.17 12.68
N GLN A 120 43.95 22.45 12.65
CA GLN A 120 44.53 23.69 12.15
C GLN A 120 45.42 23.37 10.94
N VAL A 121 45.29 24.17 9.87
CA VAL A 121 45.94 23.89 8.59
C VAL A 121 47.03 24.92 8.32
N GLU A 122 48.27 24.45 8.20
CA GLU A 122 49.43 25.26 7.82
C GLU A 122 50.13 24.65 6.60
N GLY A 123 49.66 25.02 5.40
CA GLY A 123 50.15 24.44 4.15
C GLY A 123 49.84 22.94 4.07
N ASN A 124 50.89 22.10 4.07
CA ASN A 124 50.75 20.65 4.12
C ASN A 124 50.90 20.07 5.53
N ASN A 125 51.11 20.89 6.56
CA ASN A 125 51.17 20.42 7.94
C ASN A 125 49.80 20.61 8.58
N ILE A 126 49.22 19.52 9.05
CA ILE A 126 47.90 19.51 9.68
C ILE A 126 48.09 19.23 11.15
N GLN A 127 47.73 20.19 11.99
CA GLN A 127 47.72 20.03 13.44
C GLN A 127 46.34 19.54 13.89
N PHE A 128 46.31 18.53 14.75
CA PHE A 128 45.11 17.91 15.29
C PHE A 128 44.93 18.31 16.75
N ASN A 129 43.71 18.71 17.11
CA ASN A 129 43.37 19.19 18.46
C ASN A 129 42.84 18.08 19.38
N ILE A 130 42.58 16.89 18.82
CA ILE A 130 42.02 15.73 19.53
C ILE A 130 42.85 14.47 19.30
N LYS A 131 42.70 13.49 20.18
CA LYS A 131 43.19 12.13 20.01
C LYS A 131 42.01 11.17 19.85
N PRO A 132 41.70 10.71 18.63
CA PRO A 132 40.56 9.82 18.39
C PRO A 132 40.93 8.36 18.71
N LYS A 133 39.92 7.48 18.73
CA LYS A 133 40.13 6.04 18.75
C LYS A 133 40.17 5.49 17.33
N ALA A 134 40.85 4.36 17.14
CA ALA A 134 40.78 3.64 15.87
C ALA A 134 39.31 3.33 15.49
N ASN A 135 39.01 3.48 14.21
CA ASN A 135 37.70 3.42 13.56
C ASN A 135 36.74 4.59 13.83
N ASP A 136 37.13 5.61 14.58
CA ASP A 136 36.29 6.81 14.71
C ASP A 136 36.06 7.44 13.31
N ASN A 137 34.79 7.78 13.04
CA ASN A 137 34.33 8.36 11.78
C ASN A 137 34.62 7.52 10.52
N ILE A 138 34.80 6.21 10.67
CA ILE A 138 34.87 5.26 9.55
C ILE A 138 33.60 4.41 9.53
N ARG A 139 32.93 4.36 8.39
CA ARG A 139 31.87 3.39 8.12
C ARG A 139 32.52 2.14 7.53
N PRO A 140 32.45 0.98 8.19
CA PRO A 140 33.06 -0.24 7.68
C PRO A 140 32.38 -0.72 6.38
N ILE A 141 33.05 -1.63 5.68
CA ILE A 141 32.43 -2.34 4.54
C ILE A 141 31.20 -3.11 5.03
N GLY A 142 30.07 -2.95 4.33
CA GLY A 142 28.83 -3.66 4.67
C GLY A 142 28.19 -3.24 6.00
N ASP A 143 28.44 -2.01 6.47
CA ASP A 143 27.85 -1.46 7.69
C ASP A 143 26.30 -1.46 7.69
N ASP A 144 25.68 -1.36 6.51
CA ASP A 144 24.22 -1.35 6.32
C ASP A 144 23.70 -2.69 5.76
N VAL A 145 24.30 -3.19 4.67
CA VAL A 145 23.89 -4.44 4.02
C VAL A 145 25.11 -5.28 3.67
N HIS A 146 25.04 -6.58 3.96
CA HIS A 146 26.08 -7.53 3.57
C HIS A 146 25.80 -8.17 2.20
N CYS A 147 26.86 -8.47 1.45
CA CYS A 147 26.77 -9.27 0.24
C CYS A 147 26.16 -10.64 0.55
N GLY A 148 25.13 -11.03 -0.20
CA GLY A 148 24.37 -12.26 -0.03
C GLY A 148 23.22 -12.18 0.98
N GLU A 149 23.06 -11.06 1.69
CA GLU A 149 21.95 -10.84 2.61
C GLU A 149 20.62 -10.65 1.85
N THR A 150 19.51 -11.18 2.39
CA THR A 150 18.17 -10.93 1.86
C THR A 150 17.71 -9.52 2.22
N VAL A 151 17.66 -8.64 1.24
CA VAL A 151 17.24 -7.24 1.42
C VAL A 151 15.74 -7.04 1.25
N LEU A 152 15.10 -7.85 0.40
CA LEU A 152 13.66 -7.88 0.21
C LEU A 152 13.21 -9.32 0.09
N VAL A 153 12.09 -9.64 0.72
CA VAL A 153 11.54 -11.00 0.70
C VAL A 153 10.47 -11.14 -0.39
N LYS A 154 10.32 -12.36 -0.89
CA LYS A 154 9.24 -12.76 -1.77
C LYS A 154 7.87 -12.34 -1.20
N GLY A 155 7.03 -11.80 -2.07
CA GLY A 155 5.69 -11.32 -1.71
C GLY A 155 5.66 -9.90 -1.17
N THR A 156 6.81 -9.19 -1.08
CA THR A 156 6.84 -7.75 -0.84
C THR A 156 6.29 -7.00 -2.05
N ARG A 157 5.32 -6.09 -1.80
CA ARG A 157 4.85 -5.13 -2.80
C ARG A 157 5.80 -3.94 -2.87
N LEU A 158 6.33 -3.67 -4.04
CA LEU A 158 7.30 -2.59 -4.26
C LEU A 158 6.63 -1.21 -4.17
N THR A 159 7.20 -0.37 -3.32
CA THR A 159 6.80 1.03 -3.11
C THR A 159 7.99 1.95 -3.32
N ALA A 160 7.80 3.26 -3.13
CA ALA A 160 8.87 4.24 -3.20
C ALA A 160 10.03 3.98 -2.21
N ARG A 161 9.84 3.13 -1.20
CA ARG A 161 10.90 2.75 -0.23
C ARG A 161 11.86 1.71 -0.80
N GLU A 162 11.33 0.70 -1.48
CA GLU A 162 12.12 -0.41 -2.00
C GLU A 162 12.85 -0.05 -3.31
N MET A 163 12.30 0.90 -4.09
CA MET A 163 12.85 1.25 -5.40
C MET A 163 14.29 1.81 -5.33
N PRO A 164 14.64 2.77 -4.44
CA PRO A 164 16.01 3.26 -4.31
C PRO A 164 16.97 2.22 -3.74
N LEU A 165 16.48 1.33 -2.86
CA LEU A 165 17.28 0.23 -2.32
C LEU A 165 17.71 -0.74 -3.43
N LEU A 166 16.77 -1.15 -4.29
CA LEU A 166 17.11 -1.98 -5.45
C LEU A 166 18.09 -1.29 -6.40
N ALA A 167 17.91 0.02 -6.63
CA ALA A 167 18.81 0.82 -7.46
C ALA A 167 20.22 0.92 -6.86
N SER A 168 20.35 1.16 -5.55
CA SER A 168 21.66 1.30 -4.89
C SER A 168 22.47 0.01 -4.91
N LEU A 169 21.78 -1.13 -5.00
CA LEU A 169 22.37 -2.46 -5.17
C LEU A 169 22.69 -2.81 -6.63
N GLY A 170 22.38 -1.92 -7.59
CA GLY A 170 22.61 -2.15 -9.01
C GLY A 170 21.64 -3.14 -9.66
N ILE A 171 20.49 -3.41 -9.02
CA ILE A 171 19.52 -4.39 -9.49
C ILE A 171 18.58 -3.73 -10.50
N ALA A 172 18.82 -3.98 -11.79
CA ALA A 172 18.06 -3.38 -12.88
C ALA A 172 16.77 -4.13 -13.23
N THR A 173 16.74 -5.46 -13.03
CA THR A 173 15.61 -6.33 -13.37
C THR A 173 15.45 -7.46 -12.36
N PHE A 174 14.22 -7.89 -12.09
CA PHE A 174 13.92 -8.96 -11.14
C PHE A 174 12.56 -9.60 -11.43
N ALA A 175 12.31 -10.77 -10.85
CA ALA A 175 11.06 -11.51 -11.03
C ALA A 175 9.93 -10.97 -10.13
N VAL A 176 8.79 -10.69 -10.74
CA VAL A 176 7.56 -10.26 -10.06
C VAL A 176 6.38 -11.14 -10.47
N TYR A 177 5.38 -11.23 -9.60
CA TYR A 177 4.07 -11.70 -10.01
C TYR A 177 3.45 -10.70 -10.97
N ARG A 178 2.82 -11.19 -12.04
CA ARG A 178 2.02 -10.29 -12.90
C ARG A 178 0.88 -9.67 -12.09
N ARG A 179 0.41 -8.51 -12.54
CA ARG A 179 -0.76 -7.86 -11.94
C ARG A 179 -2.01 -8.72 -12.14
N PRO A 180 -2.92 -8.78 -11.15
CA PRO A 180 -4.26 -9.32 -11.36
C PRO A 180 -4.98 -8.51 -12.43
N LYS A 181 -5.58 -9.19 -13.40
CA LYS A 181 -6.44 -8.57 -14.40
C LYS A 181 -7.89 -8.62 -13.90
N VAL A 182 -8.53 -7.45 -13.85
CA VAL A 182 -9.88 -7.30 -13.30
C VAL A 182 -10.80 -6.72 -14.36
N ALA A 183 -11.76 -7.52 -14.81
CA ALA A 183 -12.85 -7.05 -15.65
C ALA A 183 -13.99 -6.52 -14.77
N PHE A 184 -14.59 -5.40 -15.15
CA PHE A 184 -15.71 -4.85 -14.39
C PHE A 184 -16.72 -4.12 -15.28
N PHE A 185 -17.97 -4.14 -14.83
CA PHE A 185 -19.08 -3.44 -15.49
C PHE A 185 -20.20 -3.07 -14.52
N SER A 186 -21.05 -2.15 -14.98
CA SER A 186 -22.30 -1.82 -14.31
C SER A 186 -23.48 -2.44 -15.06
N THR A 187 -24.57 -2.73 -14.35
CA THR A 187 -25.84 -3.18 -14.94
C THR A 187 -26.99 -2.43 -14.31
N GLY A 188 -28.02 -2.15 -15.09
CA GLY A 188 -29.18 -1.38 -14.70
C GLY A 188 -29.72 -0.54 -15.85
N ASP A 189 -30.98 -0.76 -16.22
CA ASP A 189 -31.64 0.00 -17.28
C ASP A 189 -31.77 1.51 -16.96
N GLU A 190 -31.68 1.88 -15.68
CA GLU A 190 -31.63 3.27 -15.21
C GLU A 190 -30.32 3.99 -15.52
N LEU A 191 -29.23 3.25 -15.78
CA LEU A 191 -27.89 3.80 -15.88
C LEU A 191 -27.63 4.45 -17.24
N ARG A 192 -27.03 5.64 -17.23
CA ARG A 192 -26.58 6.33 -18.44
C ARG A 192 -25.10 6.75 -18.35
N PRO A 193 -24.37 6.80 -19.48
CA PRO A 193 -23.03 7.36 -19.55
C PRO A 193 -23.01 8.84 -19.13
N VAL A 194 -21.89 9.29 -18.56
CA VAL A 194 -21.67 10.70 -18.26
C VAL A 194 -21.58 11.50 -19.57
N GLY A 195 -22.25 12.64 -19.63
CA GLY A 195 -22.27 13.54 -20.79
C GLY A 195 -23.56 13.47 -21.62
N GLU A 196 -24.41 12.47 -21.38
CA GLU A 196 -25.75 12.40 -21.96
C GLU A 196 -26.77 13.20 -21.13
N THR A 197 -27.94 13.51 -21.69
CA THR A 197 -29.05 14.11 -20.93
C THR A 197 -29.89 13.01 -20.28
N LEU A 198 -30.13 13.09 -18.98
CA LEU A 198 -30.97 12.13 -18.26
C LEU A 198 -32.45 12.32 -18.60
N ALA A 199 -33.12 11.22 -18.95
CA ALA A 199 -34.58 11.14 -18.93
C ALA A 199 -35.10 10.83 -17.52
N ALA A 200 -36.42 10.88 -17.36
CA ALA A 200 -37.07 10.53 -16.09
C ALA A 200 -36.72 9.09 -15.67
N GLY A 201 -36.33 8.93 -14.40
CA GLY A 201 -35.95 7.63 -13.83
C GLY A 201 -34.52 7.18 -14.16
N GLN A 202 -33.75 7.95 -14.92
CA GLN A 202 -32.35 7.64 -15.23
C GLN A 202 -31.40 8.34 -14.26
N ILE A 203 -30.24 7.71 -14.05
CA ILE A 203 -29.12 8.23 -13.29
C ILE A 203 -27.81 7.95 -14.02
N TYR A 204 -26.77 8.74 -13.75
CA TYR A 204 -25.45 8.45 -14.31
C TYR A 204 -24.77 7.29 -13.59
N ASP A 205 -24.04 6.48 -14.34
CA ASP A 205 -23.18 5.43 -13.78
C ASP A 205 -21.94 6.03 -13.11
N SER A 206 -22.03 6.26 -11.80
CA SER A 206 -20.91 6.80 -11.00
C SER A 206 -19.97 5.72 -10.47
N ASN A 207 -20.47 4.50 -10.23
CA ASN A 207 -19.72 3.46 -9.52
C ASN A 207 -18.50 3.01 -10.31
N ARG A 208 -18.65 2.86 -11.64
CA ARG A 208 -17.59 2.41 -12.53
C ARG A 208 -16.35 3.30 -12.44
N TYR A 209 -16.52 4.62 -12.31
CA TYR A 209 -15.41 5.57 -12.16
C TYR A 209 -14.66 5.40 -10.82
N GLY A 210 -15.39 5.18 -9.72
CA GLY A 210 -14.78 4.94 -8.41
C GLY A 210 -14.08 3.58 -8.33
N ILE A 211 -14.70 2.53 -8.90
CA ILE A 211 -14.16 1.18 -8.95
C ILE A 211 -12.87 1.15 -9.77
N LYS A 212 -12.87 1.75 -10.97
CA LYS A 212 -11.68 1.81 -11.83
C LYS A 212 -10.48 2.42 -11.10
N ALA A 213 -10.67 3.61 -10.50
CA ALA A 213 -9.62 4.33 -9.81
C ALA A 213 -9.04 3.52 -8.63
N LEU A 214 -9.89 2.84 -7.86
CA LEU A 214 -9.44 2.00 -6.75
C LEU A 214 -8.70 0.75 -7.24
N LEU A 215 -9.19 0.06 -8.26
CA LEU A 215 -8.53 -1.12 -8.82
C LEU A 215 -7.13 -0.79 -9.35
N GLU A 216 -6.97 0.33 -10.05
CA GLU A 216 -5.66 0.82 -10.52
C GLU A 216 -4.73 1.10 -9.32
N LYS A 217 -5.22 1.78 -8.27
CA LYS A 217 -4.45 2.02 -7.03
C LYS A 217 -4.10 0.74 -6.28
N PHE A 218 -4.94 -0.29 -6.35
CA PHE A 218 -4.66 -1.62 -5.80
C PHE A 218 -3.60 -2.38 -6.62
N GLY A 219 -3.19 -1.86 -7.78
CA GLY A 219 -2.16 -2.46 -8.64
C GLY A 219 -2.69 -3.52 -9.59
N CYS A 220 -3.95 -3.40 -10.02
CA CYS A 220 -4.57 -4.31 -10.99
C CYS A 220 -4.52 -3.73 -12.41
N ASP A 221 -4.50 -4.62 -13.40
CA ASP A 221 -4.79 -4.26 -14.80
C ASP A 221 -6.30 -4.32 -15.02
N VAL A 222 -6.90 -3.22 -15.46
CA VAL A 222 -8.36 -3.07 -15.47
C VAL A 222 -8.96 -3.19 -16.87
N LEU A 223 -10.04 -3.96 -17.00
CA LEU A 223 -10.84 -4.09 -18.21
C LEU A 223 -12.26 -3.58 -17.94
N ASP A 224 -12.54 -2.36 -18.40
CA ASP A 224 -13.84 -1.70 -18.27
C ASP A 224 -14.77 -2.13 -19.41
N LEU A 225 -15.81 -2.90 -19.12
CA LEU A 225 -16.79 -3.37 -20.11
C LEU A 225 -18.02 -2.46 -20.22
N GLY A 226 -18.03 -1.32 -19.53
CA GLY A 226 -19.09 -0.31 -19.64
C GLY A 226 -20.36 -0.62 -18.86
N ILE A 227 -21.49 -0.15 -19.40
CA ILE A 227 -22.83 -0.41 -18.88
C ILE A 227 -23.43 -1.53 -19.73
N ILE A 228 -23.76 -2.65 -19.11
CA ILE A 228 -24.45 -3.76 -19.75
C ILE A 228 -25.96 -3.60 -19.50
N PRO A 229 -26.81 -3.63 -20.54
CA PRO A 229 -28.26 -3.57 -20.36
C PRO A 229 -28.79 -4.78 -19.59
N ASP A 230 -29.94 -4.64 -18.90
CA ASP A 230 -30.59 -5.74 -18.18
C ASP A 230 -31.27 -6.73 -19.14
N CYS A 231 -30.45 -7.39 -19.96
CA CYS A 231 -30.85 -8.36 -20.96
C CYS A 231 -30.09 -9.67 -20.69
N PRO A 232 -30.78 -10.80 -20.46
CA PRO A 232 -30.14 -12.06 -20.07
C PRO A 232 -28.99 -12.48 -20.98
N GLU A 233 -29.20 -12.40 -22.31
CA GLU A 233 -28.18 -12.82 -23.27
C GLU A 233 -26.96 -11.90 -23.29
N LYS A 234 -27.17 -10.58 -23.12
CA LYS A 234 -26.06 -9.62 -23.05
C LYS A 234 -25.27 -9.77 -21.75
N LEU A 235 -25.96 -9.99 -20.64
CA LEU A 235 -25.33 -10.24 -19.34
C LEU A 235 -24.53 -11.54 -19.36
N ARG A 236 -25.11 -12.64 -19.85
CA ARG A 236 -24.41 -13.91 -20.01
C ARG A 236 -23.15 -13.73 -20.87
N GLN A 237 -23.26 -13.08 -22.03
CA GLN A 237 -22.12 -12.83 -22.90
C GLN A 237 -21.04 -11.99 -22.20
N ALA A 238 -21.43 -10.97 -21.43
CA ALA A 238 -20.50 -10.15 -20.67
C ALA A 238 -19.76 -10.97 -19.60
N PHE A 239 -20.46 -11.82 -18.83
CA PHE A 239 -19.83 -12.70 -17.84
C PHE A 239 -18.86 -13.70 -18.47
N LEU A 240 -19.23 -14.33 -19.58
CA LEU A 240 -18.37 -15.30 -20.27
C LEU A 240 -17.13 -14.64 -20.87
N THR A 241 -17.28 -13.46 -21.46
CA THR A 241 -16.15 -12.68 -22.00
C THR A 241 -15.22 -12.23 -20.87
N ALA A 242 -15.79 -11.65 -19.81
CA ALA A 242 -15.04 -11.17 -18.65
C ALA A 242 -14.27 -12.30 -17.94
N SER A 243 -14.90 -13.45 -17.72
CA SER A 243 -14.28 -14.60 -17.04
C SER A 243 -13.22 -15.32 -17.88
N THR A 244 -13.23 -15.13 -19.21
CA THR A 244 -12.18 -15.62 -20.10
C THR A 244 -10.96 -14.71 -20.08
N ASP A 245 -11.19 -13.40 -20.06
CA ASP A 245 -10.14 -12.40 -20.22
C ASP A 245 -9.53 -11.90 -18.90
N ALA A 246 -10.12 -12.18 -17.74
CA ALA A 246 -9.68 -11.64 -16.45
C ALA A 246 -9.61 -12.70 -15.34
N ASP A 247 -8.83 -12.40 -14.30
CA ASP A 247 -8.74 -13.22 -13.08
C ASP A 247 -9.91 -12.96 -12.13
N VAL A 248 -10.47 -11.75 -12.19
CA VAL A 248 -11.57 -11.29 -11.36
C VAL A 248 -12.58 -10.55 -12.22
N VAL A 249 -13.86 -10.85 -12.02
CA VAL A 249 -15.01 -10.15 -12.59
C VAL A 249 -15.75 -9.42 -11.48
N ILE A 250 -15.93 -8.10 -11.62
CA ILE A 250 -16.63 -7.26 -10.65
C ILE A 250 -17.86 -6.63 -11.31
N THR A 251 -19.01 -6.73 -10.65
CA THR A 251 -20.19 -5.96 -11.06
C THR A 251 -20.57 -4.94 -10.03
N SER A 252 -21.13 -3.81 -10.47
CA SER A 252 -21.83 -2.88 -9.59
C SER A 252 -23.28 -2.72 -10.03
N GLY A 253 -24.21 -3.04 -9.12
CA GLY A 253 -25.62 -3.20 -9.48
C GLY A 253 -25.98 -4.64 -9.88
N GLY A 254 -27.27 -4.96 -9.96
CA GLY A 254 -27.76 -6.28 -10.39
C GLY A 254 -27.38 -7.48 -9.51
N VAL A 255 -27.06 -7.30 -8.23
CA VAL A 255 -26.81 -8.42 -7.29
C VAL A 255 -27.69 -8.32 -6.06
N SER A 256 -28.89 -7.76 -6.25
CA SER A 256 -29.85 -7.56 -5.18
C SER A 256 -30.81 -8.76 -5.10
N VAL A 257 -31.56 -8.84 -4.00
CA VAL A 257 -32.60 -9.86 -3.81
C VAL A 257 -33.95 -9.45 -4.42
N GLY A 258 -33.92 -8.69 -5.52
CA GLY A 258 -35.13 -8.20 -6.21
C GLY A 258 -35.78 -9.27 -7.09
N GLU A 259 -37.08 -9.15 -7.34
CA GLU A 259 -37.89 -10.12 -8.11
C GLU A 259 -37.54 -10.21 -9.62
N ALA A 260 -36.64 -9.38 -10.13
CA ALA A 260 -36.30 -9.27 -11.56
C ALA A 260 -34.79 -9.38 -11.85
N ASP A 261 -34.01 -10.05 -11.00
CA ASP A 261 -32.55 -10.07 -11.15
C ASP A 261 -32.04 -11.25 -11.99
N TYR A 262 -32.12 -11.11 -13.32
CA TYR A 262 -31.58 -12.08 -14.28
C TYR A 262 -30.11 -12.44 -14.01
N THR A 263 -29.37 -11.51 -13.41
CA THR A 263 -27.98 -11.70 -13.00
C THR A 263 -27.83 -12.90 -12.09
N LYS A 264 -28.73 -13.08 -11.10
CA LYS A 264 -28.63 -14.21 -10.17
C LYS A 264 -28.81 -15.54 -10.90
N ASP A 265 -29.82 -15.65 -11.75
CA ASP A 265 -30.11 -16.87 -12.49
C ASP A 265 -28.96 -17.25 -13.43
N ILE A 266 -28.34 -16.26 -14.07
CA ILE A 266 -27.16 -16.46 -14.92
C ILE A 266 -25.96 -16.90 -14.07
N LEU A 267 -25.71 -16.25 -12.94
CA LEU A 267 -24.61 -16.61 -12.04
C LEU A 267 -24.76 -18.01 -11.44
N ASP A 268 -25.99 -18.45 -11.14
CA ASP A 268 -26.29 -19.80 -10.66
C ASP A 268 -26.10 -20.87 -11.77
N GLN A 269 -26.22 -20.49 -13.05
CA GLN A 269 -26.03 -21.38 -14.20
C GLN A 269 -24.56 -21.47 -14.64
N GLU A 270 -23.85 -20.34 -14.66
CA GLU A 270 -22.52 -20.21 -15.23
C GLU A 270 -21.39 -20.32 -14.18
N GLY A 271 -21.73 -20.36 -12.89
CA GLY A 271 -20.75 -20.27 -11.80
C GLY A 271 -21.17 -20.92 -10.48
N GLN A 272 -20.30 -20.80 -9.48
CA GLN A 272 -20.54 -21.22 -8.11
C GLN A 272 -20.53 -20.00 -7.21
N ILE A 273 -21.67 -19.29 -7.12
CA ILE A 273 -21.77 -18.00 -6.44
C ILE A 273 -22.54 -18.10 -5.12
N GLY A 274 -21.91 -17.63 -4.05
CA GLY A 274 -22.55 -17.40 -2.77
C GLY A 274 -23.11 -15.98 -2.67
N PHE A 275 -24.42 -15.87 -2.45
CA PHE A 275 -25.09 -14.58 -2.20
C PHE A 275 -25.17 -14.29 -0.69
N TRP A 276 -24.26 -13.45 -0.20
CA TRP A 276 -24.08 -13.21 1.22
C TRP A 276 -24.86 -11.97 1.68
N LYS A 277 -25.37 -12.06 2.93
CA LYS A 277 -25.92 -10.92 3.66
C LYS A 277 -24.98 -10.60 4.80
N ILE A 278 -24.10 -9.63 4.58
CA ILE A 278 -23.07 -9.25 5.53
C ILE A 278 -23.67 -8.29 6.57
N ALA A 279 -23.28 -8.46 7.83
CA ALA A 279 -23.59 -7.59 8.96
C ALA A 279 -22.81 -6.26 8.87
N MET A 280 -22.84 -5.63 7.69
CA MET A 280 -22.12 -4.40 7.36
C MET A 280 -23.11 -3.30 6.94
N LYS A 281 -22.79 -2.06 7.28
CA LYS A 281 -23.49 -0.88 6.82
C LYS A 281 -22.50 0.24 6.49
N PRO A 282 -22.64 0.93 5.35
CA PRO A 282 -23.38 0.49 4.15
C PRO A 282 -22.86 -0.84 3.57
N GLY A 283 -23.54 -1.44 2.58
CA GLY A 283 -23.04 -2.67 1.91
C GLY A 283 -23.46 -4.02 2.50
N LYS A 284 -24.75 -4.22 2.78
CA LYS A 284 -25.30 -5.51 3.24
C LYS A 284 -25.18 -6.66 2.21
N PRO A 285 -25.62 -6.51 0.94
CA PRO A 285 -25.52 -7.60 -0.03
C PRO A 285 -24.10 -7.68 -0.61
N PHE A 286 -23.57 -8.88 -0.78
CA PHE A 286 -22.33 -9.13 -1.51
C PHE A 286 -22.40 -10.52 -2.14
N ALA A 287 -22.07 -10.63 -3.41
CA ALA A 287 -21.99 -11.92 -4.09
C ALA A 287 -20.52 -12.29 -4.31
N PHE A 288 -20.14 -13.51 -3.96
CA PHE A 288 -18.76 -13.98 -4.09
C PHE A 288 -18.72 -15.44 -4.55
N GLY A 289 -17.80 -15.76 -5.45
CA GLY A 289 -17.60 -17.12 -5.93
C GLY A 289 -16.74 -17.16 -7.17
N THR A 290 -17.00 -18.13 -8.05
CA THR A 290 -16.26 -18.28 -9.32
C THR A 290 -17.21 -18.39 -10.50
N ILE A 291 -16.77 -17.86 -11.65
CA ILE A 291 -17.37 -18.09 -12.98
C ILE A 291 -16.23 -18.62 -13.84
N ASN A 292 -16.37 -19.83 -14.38
CA ASN A 292 -15.26 -20.54 -15.01
C ASN A 292 -14.01 -20.57 -14.09
N ASN A 293 -12.90 -19.98 -14.54
CA ASN A 293 -11.64 -19.89 -13.79
C ASN A 293 -11.43 -18.53 -13.10
N ALA A 294 -12.37 -17.58 -13.23
CA ALA A 294 -12.27 -16.25 -12.67
C ALA A 294 -13.05 -16.12 -11.35
N TRP A 295 -12.52 -15.34 -10.42
CA TRP A 295 -13.25 -14.95 -9.22
C TRP A 295 -14.34 -13.94 -9.56
N PHE A 296 -15.48 -14.02 -8.89
CA PHE A 296 -16.58 -13.09 -9.06
C PHE A 296 -16.84 -12.31 -7.77
N CYS A 297 -17.01 -11.00 -7.89
CA CYS A 297 -17.38 -10.09 -6.80
C CYS A 297 -18.52 -9.17 -7.23
N GLY A 298 -19.74 -9.45 -6.75
CA GLY A 298 -20.90 -8.61 -6.97
C GLY A 298 -21.05 -7.55 -5.90
N LEU A 299 -20.91 -6.28 -6.27
CA LEU A 299 -21.02 -5.14 -5.37
C LEU A 299 -22.46 -4.58 -5.33
N PRO A 300 -22.89 -4.02 -4.18
CA PRO A 300 -24.15 -3.28 -4.10
C PRO A 300 -24.25 -2.13 -5.12
N GLY A 301 -25.45 -1.83 -5.62
CA GLY A 301 -25.65 -0.72 -6.58
C GLY A 301 -25.49 0.70 -5.97
N ASN A 302 -25.70 0.86 -4.66
CA ASN A 302 -25.54 2.16 -4.01
C ASN A 302 -24.06 2.59 -3.95
N PRO A 303 -23.69 3.82 -4.38
CA PRO A 303 -22.29 4.22 -4.56
C PRO A 303 -21.39 4.07 -3.33
N VAL A 304 -21.82 4.52 -2.15
CA VAL A 304 -21.02 4.38 -0.93
C VAL A 304 -20.89 2.91 -0.52
N SER A 305 -21.96 2.13 -0.72
CA SER A 305 -21.93 0.69 -0.45
C SER A 305 -20.95 -0.03 -1.37
N ALA A 306 -20.96 0.25 -2.67
CA ALA A 306 -20.06 -0.36 -3.65
C ALA A 306 -18.59 -0.09 -3.30
N MET A 307 -18.27 1.19 -3.05
CA MET A 307 -16.91 1.62 -2.73
C MET A 307 -16.41 1.02 -1.40
N LEU A 308 -17.25 1.01 -0.36
CA LEU A 308 -16.91 0.42 0.92
C LEU A 308 -16.71 -1.10 0.80
N THR A 309 -17.61 -1.81 0.11
CA THR A 309 -17.48 -3.26 -0.11
C THR A 309 -16.21 -3.59 -0.90
N LEU A 310 -15.89 -2.81 -1.93
CA LEU A 310 -14.66 -2.97 -2.70
C LEU A 310 -13.43 -2.78 -1.79
N TYR A 311 -13.41 -1.75 -0.97
CA TYR A 311 -12.30 -1.44 -0.07
C TYR A 311 -12.15 -2.44 1.09
N GLN A 312 -13.24 -2.84 1.74
CA GLN A 312 -13.20 -3.71 2.91
C GLN A 312 -13.04 -5.19 2.57
N LEU A 313 -13.61 -5.67 1.46
CA LEU A 313 -13.64 -7.09 1.12
C LEU A 313 -12.78 -7.45 -0.08
N VAL A 314 -12.84 -6.66 -1.15
CA VAL A 314 -12.18 -7.00 -2.42
C VAL A 314 -10.71 -6.58 -2.42
N GLN A 315 -10.33 -5.48 -1.76
CA GLN A 315 -8.91 -5.08 -1.66
C GLN A 315 -8.03 -6.15 -0.99
N PRO A 316 -8.37 -6.72 0.18
CA PRO A 316 -7.58 -7.80 0.78
C PRO A 316 -7.50 -9.04 -0.12
N MET A 317 -8.61 -9.36 -0.80
CA MET A 317 -8.66 -10.47 -1.76
C MET A 317 -7.68 -10.26 -2.92
N LEU A 318 -7.70 -9.07 -3.54
CA LEU A 318 -6.81 -8.72 -4.65
C LEU A 318 -5.34 -8.67 -4.20
N ALA A 319 -5.05 -8.20 -2.99
CA ALA A 319 -3.71 -8.26 -2.42
C ALA A 319 -3.21 -9.71 -2.30
N LYS A 320 -4.05 -10.62 -1.78
CA LYS A 320 -3.72 -12.05 -1.73
C LYS A 320 -3.54 -12.65 -3.13
N LEU A 321 -4.44 -12.35 -4.05
CA LEU A 321 -4.39 -12.83 -5.43
C LEU A 321 -3.11 -12.36 -6.14
N ALA A 322 -2.66 -11.12 -5.89
CA ALA A 322 -1.40 -10.57 -6.40
C ALA A 322 -0.14 -11.18 -5.75
N GLY A 323 -0.29 -12.05 -4.74
CA GLY A 323 0.83 -12.63 -3.99
C GLY A 323 1.43 -11.72 -2.92
N HIS A 324 0.76 -10.62 -2.56
CA HIS A 324 1.24 -9.69 -1.54
C HIS A 324 1.12 -10.31 -0.14
N SER A 325 2.16 -11.03 0.28
CA SER A 325 2.19 -11.80 1.53
C SER A 325 2.20 -10.92 2.78
N GLN A 326 2.67 -9.67 2.66
CA GLN A 326 2.82 -8.71 3.75
C GLN A 326 1.67 -7.71 3.86
N TYR A 327 0.55 -7.94 3.18
CA TYR A 327 -0.61 -7.05 3.24
C TYR A 327 -1.06 -6.81 4.68
N GLN A 328 -1.19 -5.54 5.06
CA GLN A 328 -1.72 -5.12 6.33
C GLN A 328 -3.10 -4.49 6.14
N PRO A 329 -4.08 -4.81 7.01
CA PRO A 329 -5.35 -4.10 7.01
C PRO A 329 -5.16 -2.61 7.33
N PRO A 330 -6.12 -1.74 6.97
CA PRO A 330 -6.08 -0.34 7.33
C PRO A 330 -5.91 -0.11 8.84
N VAL A 331 -5.16 0.94 9.20
CA VAL A 331 -4.87 1.27 10.61
C VAL A 331 -6.14 1.73 11.31
N ARG A 332 -6.44 1.10 12.44
CA ARG A 332 -7.54 1.46 13.34
C ARG A 332 -7.01 2.09 14.62
N LEU A 333 -7.57 3.24 15.00
CA LEU A 333 -7.18 4.03 16.17
C LEU A 333 -8.40 4.40 17.00
N GLN A 334 -8.20 4.68 18.29
CA GLN A 334 -9.24 5.26 19.14
C GLN A 334 -9.28 6.77 18.96
N ALA A 335 -10.48 7.32 18.78
CA ALA A 335 -10.73 8.76 18.71
C ALA A 335 -11.94 9.13 19.56
N LYS A 336 -11.91 10.36 20.10
CA LYS A 336 -13.05 10.91 20.84
C LYS A 336 -14.08 11.48 19.85
N ALA A 337 -15.33 11.05 19.95
CA ALA A 337 -16.41 11.60 19.14
C ALA A 337 -16.69 13.06 19.54
N THR A 338 -16.66 14.00 18.60
CA THR A 338 -17.04 15.41 18.83
C THR A 338 -18.49 15.70 18.43
N SER A 339 -19.14 14.74 17.77
CA SER A 339 -20.52 14.80 17.32
C SER A 339 -21.26 13.49 17.63
N MET A 340 -22.58 13.53 17.70
CA MET A 340 -23.40 12.33 17.86
C MET A 340 -23.43 11.48 16.57
N PHE A 341 -23.22 10.17 16.71
CA PHE A 341 -23.37 9.20 15.62
C PHE A 341 -24.65 8.38 15.79
N LYS A 342 -25.54 8.46 14.80
CA LYS A 342 -26.79 7.67 14.77
C LYS A 342 -26.46 6.23 14.38
N LYS A 343 -26.55 5.32 15.34
CA LYS A 343 -26.28 3.89 15.14
C LYS A 343 -27.39 3.03 15.73
N ARG A 344 -27.68 1.92 15.07
CA ARG A 344 -28.58 0.85 15.56
C ARG A 344 -27.77 -0.44 15.68
N PRO A 345 -27.97 -1.25 16.74
CA PRO A 345 -27.34 -2.56 16.87
C PRO A 345 -27.65 -3.50 15.69
N GLY A 346 -26.83 -4.54 15.52
CA GLY A 346 -27.01 -5.64 14.57
C GLY A 346 -26.11 -5.62 13.34
N ARG A 347 -25.41 -4.51 13.05
CA ARG A 347 -24.44 -4.41 11.94
C ARG A 347 -23.28 -3.50 12.32
N THR A 348 -22.07 -3.85 11.91
CA THR A 348 -20.92 -2.94 11.94
C THR A 348 -21.18 -1.81 10.96
N ASP A 349 -21.12 -0.56 11.44
CA ASP A 349 -21.47 0.63 10.67
C ASP A 349 -20.19 1.43 10.39
N PHE A 350 -19.75 1.44 9.14
CA PHE A 350 -18.62 2.22 8.64
C PHE A 350 -19.14 3.60 8.26
N GLN A 351 -19.35 4.45 9.27
CA GLN A 351 -19.79 5.82 9.05
C GLN A 351 -18.62 6.66 8.55
N ARG A 352 -18.89 7.67 7.73
CA ARG A 352 -17.86 8.56 7.18
C ARG A 352 -17.57 9.67 8.18
N GLY A 353 -16.32 9.79 8.60
CA GLY A 353 -15.86 10.75 9.60
C GLY A 353 -14.80 11.70 9.08
N ILE A 354 -14.66 12.81 9.81
CA ILE A 354 -13.55 13.76 9.67
C ILE A 354 -12.81 13.72 10.99
N TYR A 355 -11.64 13.07 11.00
CA TYR A 355 -10.77 13.09 12.17
C TYR A 355 -9.83 14.30 12.14
N SER A 356 -9.52 14.80 13.34
CA SER A 356 -8.50 15.82 13.61
C SER A 356 -7.69 15.42 14.84
N ILE A 357 -6.56 16.09 15.05
CA ILE A 357 -5.79 16.00 16.28
C ILE A 357 -6.01 17.31 17.04
N ASN A 358 -6.47 17.22 18.29
CA ASN A 358 -6.74 18.39 19.12
C ASN A 358 -5.44 18.99 19.72
N CYS A 359 -5.56 20.08 20.47
CA CYS A 359 -4.42 20.76 21.10
C CYS A 359 -3.63 19.90 22.10
N ASP A 360 -4.24 18.83 22.62
CA ASP A 360 -3.61 17.90 23.56
C ASP A 360 -2.97 16.70 22.83
N GLY A 361 -2.96 16.70 21.49
CA GLY A 361 -2.40 15.61 20.68
C GLY A 361 -3.32 14.38 20.58
N GLN A 362 -4.60 14.50 20.96
CA GLN A 362 -5.55 13.38 20.94
C GLN A 362 -6.36 13.37 19.64
N PHE A 363 -6.62 12.18 19.11
CA PHE A 363 -7.52 12.01 17.99
C PHE A 363 -8.96 12.29 18.40
N GLU A 364 -9.65 13.07 17.59
CA GLU A 364 -11.07 13.35 17.71
C GLU A 364 -11.74 13.19 16.34
N VAL A 365 -13.05 12.90 16.32
CA VAL A 365 -13.76 12.65 15.07
C VAL A 365 -15.18 13.21 15.07
N ALA A 366 -15.52 13.90 13.99
CA ALA A 366 -16.86 14.40 13.69
C ALA A 366 -17.50 13.61 12.54
N THR A 367 -18.83 13.55 12.53
CA THR A 367 -19.59 13.02 11.39
C THR A 367 -19.50 13.94 10.18
N THR A 368 -19.48 13.37 8.98
CA THR A 368 -19.68 14.11 7.72
C THR A 368 -21.14 14.54 7.49
N GLY A 369 -22.04 14.26 8.44
CA GLY A 369 -23.46 14.57 8.35
C GLY A 369 -24.26 13.41 7.76
N ASN A 370 -24.62 13.47 6.47
CA ASN A 370 -25.49 12.48 5.85
C ASN A 370 -24.77 11.14 5.63
N GLN A 371 -25.14 10.13 6.43
CA GLN A 371 -24.58 8.78 6.38
C GLN A 371 -25.30 7.81 5.42
N GLY A 372 -26.23 8.30 4.59
CA GLY A 372 -26.96 7.49 3.60
C GLY A 372 -26.04 6.83 2.57
N SER A 373 -26.39 5.64 2.10
CA SER A 373 -25.57 4.84 1.16
C SER A 373 -25.51 5.40 -0.27
N GLY A 374 -26.47 6.25 -0.65
CA GLY A 374 -26.45 6.98 -1.92
C GLY A 374 -25.77 8.35 -1.84
N ALA A 375 -25.43 8.84 -0.65
CA ALA A 375 -24.89 10.18 -0.44
C ALA A 375 -23.37 10.19 -0.59
N PHE A 376 -22.86 10.18 -1.82
CA PHE A 376 -21.42 10.09 -2.08
C PHE A 376 -20.62 11.33 -1.61
N SER A 377 -21.27 12.49 -1.43
CA SER A 377 -20.62 13.68 -0.84
C SER A 377 -19.97 13.39 0.52
N SER A 378 -20.56 12.50 1.31
CA SER A 378 -19.98 12.07 2.60
C SER A 378 -18.64 11.35 2.44
N MET A 379 -18.40 10.62 1.34
CA MET A 379 -17.11 10.01 1.04
C MET A 379 -16.08 11.08 0.67
N HIS A 380 -16.47 12.07 -0.14
CA HIS A 380 -15.61 13.17 -0.54
C HIS A 380 -15.11 14.00 0.66
N HIS A 381 -15.98 14.26 1.64
CA HIS A 381 -15.60 15.04 2.83
C HIS A 381 -14.82 14.24 3.89
N ALA A 382 -14.91 12.91 3.85
CA ALA A 382 -14.29 12.06 4.86
C ALA A 382 -12.79 11.91 4.68
N ASN A 383 -12.08 11.70 5.79
CA ASN A 383 -10.69 11.25 5.81
C ASN A 383 -10.53 9.92 6.60
N CYS A 384 -11.62 9.39 7.16
CA CYS A 384 -11.68 8.10 7.82
C CYS A 384 -13.08 7.48 7.78
N PHE A 385 -13.15 6.18 8.07
CA PHE A 385 -14.37 5.54 8.55
C PHE A 385 -14.40 5.56 10.08
N VAL A 386 -15.53 5.89 10.67
CA VAL A 386 -15.84 5.61 12.07
C VAL A 386 -16.48 4.23 12.11
N VAL A 387 -15.74 3.25 12.61
CA VAL A 387 -16.13 1.83 12.64
C VAL A 387 -16.90 1.59 13.93
N LEU A 388 -18.22 1.74 13.86
CA LEU A 388 -19.10 1.49 15.00
C LEU A 388 -19.43 0.01 15.10
N GLU A 389 -19.17 -0.55 16.27
CA GLU A 389 -19.24 -1.99 16.54
C GLU A 389 -20.65 -2.54 16.29
N GLN A 390 -20.73 -3.83 15.94
CA GLN A 390 -21.97 -4.48 15.52
C GLN A 390 -23.12 -4.25 16.51
N ASP A 391 -22.86 -4.50 17.79
CA ASP A 391 -23.87 -4.45 18.85
C ASP A 391 -24.03 -3.06 19.47
N ARG A 392 -23.20 -2.09 19.09
CA ARG A 392 -23.24 -0.74 19.65
C ARG A 392 -24.50 0.01 19.23
N GLY A 393 -25.05 0.79 20.17
CA GLY A 393 -26.15 1.72 19.95
C GLY A 393 -25.65 3.09 19.47
N ARG A 394 -26.47 4.13 19.68
CA ARG A 394 -26.08 5.52 19.43
C ARG A 394 -24.80 5.87 20.20
N VAL A 395 -23.96 6.70 19.59
CA VAL A 395 -22.76 7.27 20.23
C VAL A 395 -22.98 8.76 20.45
N GLU A 396 -22.84 9.23 21.68
CA GLU A 396 -22.89 10.63 22.06
C GLU A 396 -21.50 11.29 21.97
N ALA A 397 -21.46 12.62 21.87
CA ALA A 397 -20.21 13.35 21.91
C ALA A 397 -19.48 13.12 23.25
N GLY A 398 -18.17 12.92 23.16
CA GLY A 398 -17.29 12.60 24.29
C GLY A 398 -16.95 11.12 24.43
N GLU A 399 -17.71 10.23 23.82
CA GLU A 399 -17.40 8.79 23.81
C GLU A 399 -16.20 8.46 22.92
N LEU A 400 -15.52 7.36 23.24
CA LEU A 400 -14.48 6.80 22.38
C LEU A 400 -15.09 5.92 21.28
N VAL A 401 -14.58 6.09 20.06
CA VAL A 401 -14.94 5.31 18.88
C VAL A 401 -13.68 4.86 18.15
N THR A 402 -13.78 3.73 17.48
CA THR A 402 -12.73 3.27 16.57
C THR A 402 -12.85 4.01 15.24
N ILE A 403 -11.76 4.65 14.80
CA ILE A 403 -11.63 5.19 13.45
C ILE A 403 -10.68 4.33 12.64
N GLU A 404 -11.00 4.11 11.38
CA GLU A 404 -10.16 3.48 10.37
C GLU A 404 -9.75 4.56 9.36
N MET A 405 -8.48 4.93 9.36
CA MET A 405 -7.98 6.00 8.50
C MET A 405 -8.02 5.54 7.03
N PHE A 406 -8.39 6.46 6.14
CA PHE A 406 -8.19 6.23 4.71
C PHE A 406 -6.70 6.01 4.43
N ASN A 407 -6.38 4.98 3.65
CA ASN A 407 -4.99 4.72 3.24
C ASN A 407 -4.65 5.46 1.94
N HIS A 408 -3.41 5.30 1.47
CA HIS A 408 -2.89 5.92 0.24
C HIS A 408 -3.67 5.59 -1.06
N THR A 409 -4.63 4.66 -1.04
CA THR A 409 -5.46 4.36 -2.22
C THR A 409 -6.61 5.35 -2.37
N MET A 410 -6.95 6.07 -1.29
CA MET A 410 -7.98 7.10 -1.21
C MET A 410 -7.41 8.53 -1.27
N TYR A 411 -6.08 8.66 -1.44
CA TYR A 411 -5.33 9.90 -1.66
C TYR A 411 -4.51 9.75 -2.96
#